data_AF-A0A9W9G4G4-F1
#
_entry.id   AF-A0A9W9G4G4-F1
#
_cell.length_a   1.000
_cell.length_b   1.000
_cell.length_c   1.000
_cell.angle_alpha   90.00
_cell.angle_beta   90.00
_cell.angle_gamma   90.00
#
_symmetry.space_group_name_H-M   'P 1'
#
loop_
_entity.id
_entity.type
_entity.pdbx_description
1 polymer ?
#
loop_
_entity_poly.entity_id
_entity_poly.type
_entity_poly.pdbx_seq_one_letter_code
_entity_poly.pdbx_strand_id
1 'polypeptide(L)'
;MEPEFECLIGYQFQHRDLMEEALEEAEPETAGNERLALLGDKVLALMLLQRWYGEGNTTEQGTNLLQAYACNRQVTSRARALDLQKFIHKRLDLERSVPDHALASTVEAILGAVWLDSEEKIKRVNDVMEKISLYPSNICDAT
;
A
#
# COMPACT_ATOMS: atom_id res chain seq x y z
N MET A 1 6.53 -15.06 11.20
CA MET A 1 6.68 -13.86 10.35
C MET A 1 5.31 -13.40 9.85
N GLU A 2 4.50 -14.30 9.26
CA GLU A 2 3.13 -13.97 8.80
C GLU A 2 2.23 -13.33 9.88
N PRO A 3 2.15 -13.82 11.13
CA PRO A 3 1.27 -13.20 12.14
C PRO A 3 1.75 -11.80 12.55
N GLU A 4 3.05 -11.54 12.43
CA GLU A 4 3.65 -10.25 12.73
C GLU A 4 3.31 -9.22 11.64
N PHE A 5 3.34 -9.65 10.37
CA PHE A 5 2.93 -8.82 9.24
C PHE A 5 1.44 -8.46 9.31
N GLU A 6 0.56 -9.44 9.46
CA GLU A 6 -0.89 -9.22 9.59
C GLU A 6 -1.22 -8.31 10.78
N CYS A 7 -0.52 -8.47 11.91
CA CYS A 7 -0.65 -7.59 13.08
C CYS A 7 -0.16 -6.15 12.79
N LEU A 8 0.93 -5.99 12.03
CA LEU A 8 1.47 -4.70 11.64
C LEU A 8 0.44 -3.91 10.83
N ILE A 9 -0.16 -4.54 9.82
CA ILE A 9 -1.13 -3.89 8.92
C ILE A 9 -2.56 -3.92 9.46
N GLY A 10 -2.83 -4.69 10.52
CA GLY A 10 -4.15 -4.80 11.15
C GLY A 10 -5.17 -5.58 10.31
N TYR A 11 -4.73 -6.49 9.46
CA TYR A 11 -5.58 -7.25 8.55
C TYR A 11 -5.15 -8.72 8.53
N GLN A 12 -6.12 -9.62 8.67
CA GLN A 12 -5.93 -11.07 8.57
C GLN A 12 -6.45 -11.54 7.22
N PHE A 13 -5.57 -12.14 6.43
CA PHE A 13 -5.90 -12.62 5.09
C PHE A 13 -6.68 -13.93 5.15
N GLN A 14 -7.71 -14.03 4.31
CA GLN A 14 -8.41 -15.29 4.06
C GLN A 14 -7.65 -16.14 3.03
N HIS A 15 -7.10 -15.47 2.01
CA HIS A 15 -6.32 -16.04 0.91
C HIS A 15 -4.84 -15.66 1.12
N ARG A 16 -4.07 -16.59 1.69
CA ARG A 16 -2.65 -16.35 2.03
C ARG A 16 -1.75 -16.15 0.82
N ASP A 17 -2.12 -16.73 -0.31
CA ASP A 17 -1.47 -16.54 -1.60
C ASP A 17 -1.44 -15.06 -2.01
N LEU A 18 -2.48 -14.28 -1.72
CA LEU A 18 -2.47 -12.83 -1.97
C LEU A 18 -1.49 -12.08 -1.08
N MET A 19 -1.33 -12.50 0.19
CA MET A 19 -0.35 -11.93 1.10
C MET A 19 1.07 -12.28 0.65
N GLU A 20 1.32 -13.54 0.26
CA GLU A 20 2.61 -14.02 -0.23
C GLU A 20 3.00 -13.30 -1.52
N GLU A 21 2.08 -13.19 -2.49
CA GLU A 21 2.31 -12.45 -3.74
C GLU A 21 2.60 -10.97 -3.46
N ALA A 22 1.88 -10.32 -2.52
CA ALA A 22 2.14 -8.92 -2.18
C ALA A 22 3.55 -8.66 -1.62
N LEU A 23 4.12 -9.66 -0.95
CA LEU A 23 5.45 -9.60 -0.33
C LEU A 23 6.58 -10.10 -1.25
N GLU A 24 6.27 -10.58 -2.46
CA GLU A 24 7.26 -11.05 -3.43
C GLU A 24 7.83 -9.90 -4.27
N GLU A 25 9.14 -9.65 -4.17
CA GLU A 25 9.83 -8.66 -5.01
C GLU A 25 9.86 -9.12 -6.47
N ALA A 26 9.56 -8.22 -7.41
CA ALA A 26 9.59 -8.50 -8.85
C ALA A 26 11.00 -8.80 -9.38
N GLU A 27 11.07 -9.60 -10.44
CA GLU A 27 12.32 -10.04 -11.08
C GLU A 27 12.22 -10.05 -12.61
N PRO A 28 13.34 -10.17 -13.34
CA PRO A 28 13.29 -10.30 -14.80
C PRO A 28 12.44 -11.48 -15.33
N GLU A 29 12.30 -12.55 -14.54
CA GLU A 29 11.58 -13.78 -14.94
C GLU A 29 10.19 -13.94 -14.29
N THR A 30 9.88 -13.16 -13.23
CA THR A 30 8.58 -13.19 -12.55
C THR A 30 8.11 -11.76 -12.25
N ALA A 31 6.85 -11.48 -12.51
CA ALA A 31 6.26 -10.17 -12.20
C ALA A 31 6.24 -9.88 -10.68
N GLY A 32 6.40 -10.90 -9.82
CA GLY A 32 6.26 -10.77 -8.37
C GLY A 32 4.97 -10.02 -8.02
N ASN A 33 5.09 -9.02 -7.16
CA ASN A 33 3.96 -8.22 -6.70
C ASN A 33 3.46 -7.14 -7.68
N GLU A 34 4.04 -6.96 -8.88
CA GLU A 34 3.73 -5.82 -9.77
C GLU A 34 2.26 -5.77 -10.21
N ARG A 35 1.62 -6.93 -10.39
CA ARG A 35 0.19 -6.99 -10.78
C ARG A 35 -0.71 -6.49 -9.66
N LEU A 36 -0.42 -6.90 -8.42
CA LEU A 36 -1.11 -6.41 -7.24
C LEU A 36 -0.80 -4.93 -7.00
N ALA A 37 0.45 -4.50 -7.19
CA ALA A 37 0.86 -3.10 -7.04
C ALA A 37 0.09 -2.19 -7.99
N LEU A 38 -0.04 -2.58 -9.27
CA LEU A 38 -0.78 -1.81 -10.25
C LEU A 38 -2.27 -1.63 -9.87
N LEU A 39 -2.91 -2.67 -9.35
CA LEU A 39 -4.27 -2.58 -8.82
C LEU A 39 -4.30 -1.68 -7.57
N GLY A 40 -3.36 -1.90 -6.66
CA GLY A 40 -3.22 -1.20 -5.40
C GLY A 40 -2.99 0.30 -5.50
N ASP A 41 -2.23 0.76 -6.50
CA ASP A 41 -2.07 2.18 -6.83
C ASP A 41 -3.42 2.83 -7.13
N LYS A 42 -4.27 2.17 -7.93
CA LYS A 42 -5.61 2.67 -8.24
C LYS A 42 -6.55 2.59 -7.05
N VAL A 43 -6.41 1.58 -6.20
CA VAL A 43 -7.15 1.49 -4.94
C VAL A 43 -6.76 2.63 -3.99
N LEU A 44 -5.46 2.91 -3.82
CA LEU A 44 -4.96 4.04 -3.03
C LEU A 44 -5.56 5.36 -3.51
N ALA A 45 -5.49 5.63 -4.82
CA ALA A 45 -6.07 6.82 -5.41
C ALA A 45 -7.60 6.90 -5.19
N LEU A 46 -8.31 5.78 -5.34
CA LEU A 46 -9.76 5.71 -5.12
C LEU A 46 -10.12 6.03 -3.67
N MET A 47 -9.43 5.47 -2.68
CA MET A 47 -9.72 5.72 -1.26
C MET A 47 -9.49 7.20 -0.90
N LEU A 48 -8.41 7.80 -1.40
CA LEU A 48 -8.13 9.23 -1.22
C LEU A 48 -9.22 10.10 -1.84
N LEU A 49 -9.60 9.81 -3.09
CA LEU A 49 -10.63 10.59 -3.80
C LEU A 49 -12.03 10.39 -3.24
N GLN A 50 -12.38 9.20 -2.77
CA GLN A 50 -13.67 8.94 -2.13
C GLN A 50 -13.85 9.83 -0.90
N ARG A 51 -12.81 9.91 -0.07
CA ARG A 51 -12.82 10.75 1.13
C ARG A 51 -12.85 12.22 0.78
N TRP A 52 -11.99 12.67 -0.15
CA TRP A 52 -11.98 14.04 -0.66
C TRP A 52 -13.35 14.48 -1.19
N TYR A 53 -14.03 13.62 -1.95
CA TYR A 53 -15.33 13.93 -2.56
C TYR A 53 -16.41 14.18 -1.50
N GLY A 54 -16.38 13.42 -0.39
CA GLY A 54 -17.33 13.57 0.71
C GLY A 54 -17.23 14.91 1.46
N GLU A 55 -16.13 15.64 1.30
CA GLU A 55 -15.86 16.91 1.99
C GLU A 55 -16.25 18.15 1.15
N GLY A 56 -16.69 17.97 -0.10
CA GLY A 56 -17.10 19.08 -0.97
C GLY A 56 -15.95 20.00 -1.43
N ASN A 57 -14.72 19.49 -1.38
CA ASN A 57 -13.50 20.19 -1.77
C ASN A 57 -13.42 20.42 -3.30
N THR A 58 -12.57 21.35 -3.74
CA THR A 58 -12.33 21.63 -5.17
C THR A 58 -11.50 20.53 -5.84
N THR A 59 -11.61 20.41 -7.16
CA THR A 59 -10.80 19.46 -7.95
C THR A 59 -9.29 19.69 -7.80
N GLU A 60 -8.86 20.93 -7.60
CA GLU A 60 -7.45 21.26 -7.34
C GLU A 60 -6.99 20.62 -6.03
N GLN A 61 -7.77 20.73 -4.95
CA GLN A 61 -7.46 20.09 -3.67
C GLN A 61 -7.37 18.57 -3.80
N GLY A 62 -8.23 17.94 -4.61
CA GLY A 62 -8.19 16.50 -4.87
C GLY A 62 -6.95 16.08 -5.64
N THR A 63 -6.53 16.88 -6.62
CA THR A 63 -5.29 16.66 -7.37
C THR A 63 -4.07 16.77 -6.46
N ASN A 64 -4.03 17.81 -5.61
CA ASN A 64 -2.95 18.02 -4.65
C ASN A 64 -2.87 16.88 -3.62
N LEU A 65 -4.02 16.37 -3.16
CA LEU A 65 -4.10 15.21 -2.27
C LEU A 65 -3.42 13.99 -2.88
N LEU A 66 -3.74 13.66 -4.15
CA LEU A 66 -3.11 12.54 -4.84
C LEU A 66 -1.60 12.75 -5.00
N GLN A 67 -1.17 13.95 -5.40
CA GLN A 67 0.26 14.26 -5.54
C GLN A 67 1.03 14.14 -4.22
N ALA A 68 0.39 14.48 -3.09
CA ALA A 68 1.00 14.38 -1.78
C ALA A 68 1.08 12.93 -1.26
N TYR A 69 -0.01 12.16 -1.40
CA TYR A 69 -0.16 10.88 -0.69
C TYR A 69 -0.07 9.63 -1.56
N ALA A 70 -0.37 9.73 -2.86
CA ALA A 70 -0.25 8.63 -3.83
C ALA A 70 1.04 8.76 -4.67
N CYS A 71 2.07 9.42 -4.15
CA CYS A 71 3.37 9.49 -4.83
C CYS A 71 4.37 8.47 -4.24
N ASN A 72 5.22 7.90 -5.11
CA ASN A 72 6.22 6.90 -4.71
C ASN A 72 7.07 7.35 -3.52
N ARG A 73 7.43 8.64 -3.44
CA ARG A 73 8.21 9.18 -2.32
C ARG A 73 7.49 8.99 -0.99
N GLN A 74 6.20 9.32 -0.92
CA GLN A 74 5.43 9.23 0.31
C GLN A 74 5.16 7.76 0.69
N VAL A 75 4.78 6.94 -0.29
CA VAL A 75 4.55 5.50 -0.11
C VAL A 75 5.83 4.79 0.36
N THR A 76 6.97 5.09 -0.25
CA THR A 76 8.29 4.54 0.15
C THR A 76 8.67 4.99 1.57
N SER A 77 8.50 6.28 1.88
CA SER A 77 8.76 6.82 3.22
C SER A 77 7.98 6.04 4.29
N ARG A 78 6.72 5.73 3.97
CA ARG A 78 5.88 4.96 4.89
C ARG A 78 6.32 3.50 5.01
N ALA A 79 6.68 2.85 3.90
CA ALA A 79 7.24 1.50 3.92
C ALA A 79 8.48 1.40 4.82
N ARG A 80 9.37 2.39 4.76
CA ARG A 80 10.57 2.48 5.62
C ARG A 80 10.21 2.68 7.09
N ALA A 81 9.27 3.58 7.39
CA ALA A 81 8.85 3.86 8.77
C ALA A 81 8.23 2.63 9.46
N LEU A 82 7.62 1.73 8.68
CA LEU A 82 7.04 0.46 9.14
C LEU A 82 8.06 -0.70 9.16
N ASP A 83 9.29 -0.46 8.72
CA ASP A 83 10.32 -1.48 8.50
C ASP A 83 9.82 -2.64 7.61
N LEU A 84 9.03 -2.33 6.57
CA LEU A 84 8.41 -3.36 5.70
C LEU A 84 9.44 -4.23 4.97
N GLN A 85 10.66 -3.72 4.78
CA GLN A 85 11.77 -4.46 4.17
C GLN A 85 12.04 -5.82 4.82
N LYS A 86 11.69 -6.02 6.10
CA LYS A 86 11.91 -7.28 6.82
C LYS A 86 10.94 -8.39 6.43
N PHE A 87 9.82 -8.03 5.80
CA PHE A 87 8.79 -8.97 5.33
C PHE A 87 8.89 -9.24 3.83
N ILE A 88 9.60 -8.40 3.08
CA ILE A 88 9.76 -8.59 1.64
C ILE A 88 10.63 -9.83 1.41
N HIS A 89 10.09 -10.77 0.65
CA HIS A 89 10.80 -11.95 0.21
C HIS A 89 11.78 -11.56 -0.90
N LYS A 90 12.97 -11.12 -0.48
CA LYS A 90 14.11 -10.87 -1.36
C LYS A 90 14.56 -12.20 -1.94
N ARG A 91 14.77 -12.25 -3.25
CA ARG A 91 15.21 -13.47 -3.94
C ARG A 91 16.72 -13.53 -4.25
N LEU A 92 17.51 -12.64 -3.67
CA LEU A 92 18.98 -12.73 -3.72
C LEU A 92 19.54 -12.93 -2.31
N ASP A 93 20.41 -13.95 -2.17
CA ASP A 93 21.23 -14.25 -0.98
C ASP A 93 22.24 -13.14 -0.62
N LEU A 94 22.13 -11.98 -1.27
CA LEU A 94 22.88 -10.78 -0.98
C LEU A 94 22.13 -10.00 0.10
N GLU A 95 22.81 -9.75 1.21
CA GLU A 95 22.49 -8.69 2.17
C GLU A 95 22.49 -7.33 1.43
N ARG A 96 21.41 -7.06 0.68
CA ARG A 96 21.18 -5.80 -0.03
C ARG A 96 19.97 -5.07 0.57
N SER A 97 20.02 -3.75 0.51
CA SER A 97 18.84 -2.92 0.76
C SER A 97 17.78 -3.19 -0.30
N VAL A 98 16.52 -3.22 0.12
CA VAL A 98 15.38 -3.16 -0.82
C VAL A 98 15.41 -1.78 -1.49
N PRO A 99 15.31 -1.69 -2.81
CA PRO A 99 15.25 -0.40 -3.51
C PRO A 99 13.90 0.29 -3.27
N ASP A 100 13.88 1.62 -3.36
CA ASP A 100 12.69 2.46 -3.09
C ASP A 100 11.47 2.03 -3.90
N HIS A 101 11.65 1.69 -5.18
CA HIS A 101 10.55 1.26 -6.04
C HIS A 101 9.91 -0.04 -5.55
N ALA A 102 10.69 -1.01 -5.05
CA ALA A 102 10.17 -2.26 -4.52
C ALA A 102 9.44 -2.04 -3.19
N LEU A 103 9.92 -1.12 -2.35
CA LEU A 103 9.21 -0.70 -1.14
C LEU A 103 7.85 -0.06 -1.46
N ALA A 104 7.81 0.86 -2.43
CA ALA A 104 6.55 1.47 -2.88
C ALA A 104 5.59 0.42 -3.45
N SER A 105 6.08 -0.40 -4.38
CA SER A 105 5.30 -1.47 -5.03
C SER A 105 4.74 -2.45 -4.00
N THR A 106 5.50 -2.77 -2.95
CA THR A 106 5.02 -3.64 -1.86
C THR A 106 3.83 -3.02 -1.12
N VAL A 107 3.89 -1.73 -0.77
CA VAL A 107 2.75 -1.08 -0.09
C VAL A 107 1.52 -1.06 -0.99
N GLU A 108 1.69 -0.73 -2.27
CA GLU A 108 0.60 -0.77 -3.24
C GLU A 108 0.05 -2.19 -3.36
N ALA A 109 0.92 -3.20 -3.49
CA ALA A 109 0.52 -4.59 -3.60
C ALA A 109 -0.24 -5.09 -2.37
N ILE A 110 0.12 -4.64 -1.16
CA ILE A 110 -0.64 -4.93 0.07
C ILE A 110 -2.06 -4.38 -0.06
N LEU A 111 -2.25 -3.15 -0.56
CA LEU A 111 -3.58 -2.59 -0.77
C LEU A 111 -4.36 -3.36 -1.84
N GLY A 112 -3.72 -3.77 -2.92
CA GLY A 112 -4.31 -4.61 -3.95
C GLY A 112 -4.74 -5.98 -3.41
N ALA A 113 -3.90 -6.61 -2.59
CA ALA A 113 -4.18 -7.88 -1.94
C ALA A 113 -5.34 -7.77 -0.96
N VAL A 114 -5.36 -6.75 -0.10
CA VAL A 114 -6.47 -6.50 0.83
C VAL A 114 -7.76 -6.20 0.07
N TRP A 115 -7.70 -5.44 -1.02
CA TRP A 115 -8.85 -5.16 -1.87
C TRP A 115 -9.47 -6.46 -2.39
N LEU A 116 -8.66 -7.36 -2.95
CA LEU A 116 -9.15 -8.64 -3.49
C LEU A 116 -9.62 -9.59 -2.38
N ASP A 117 -8.81 -9.78 -1.33
CA ASP A 117 -9.11 -10.70 -0.23
C ASP A 117 -10.37 -10.30 0.54
N SER A 118 -10.64 -9.00 0.61
CA SER A 118 -11.83 -8.48 1.29
C SER A 118 -13.07 -8.47 0.42
N GLU A 119 -13.01 -8.91 -0.84
CA GLU A 119 -14.08 -8.75 -1.84
C GLU A 119 -14.46 -7.28 -2.04
N GLU A 120 -13.46 -6.43 -2.30
CA GLU A 120 -13.64 -5.02 -2.68
C GLU A 120 -14.28 -4.16 -1.58
N LYS A 121 -14.14 -4.58 -0.32
CA LYS A 121 -14.72 -3.89 0.83
C LYS A 121 -13.87 -2.67 1.18
N ILE A 122 -14.28 -1.51 0.68
CA ILE A 122 -13.72 -0.17 0.97
C ILE A 122 -13.29 0.00 2.43
N LYS A 123 -14.15 -0.38 3.38
CA LYS A 123 -13.87 -0.24 4.81
C LYS A 123 -12.57 -0.98 5.22
N ARG A 124 -12.32 -2.18 4.69
CA ARG A 124 -11.13 -2.96 5.04
C ARG A 124 -9.85 -2.31 4.55
N VAL A 125 -9.88 -1.74 3.34
CA VAL A 125 -8.74 -0.99 2.80
C VAL A 125 -8.50 0.28 3.61
N ASN A 126 -9.53 1.03 3.96
CA ASN A 126 -9.40 2.21 4.83
C ASN A 126 -8.84 1.85 6.21
N ASP A 127 -9.34 0.78 6.85
CA ASP A 127 -8.83 0.30 8.14
C ASP A 127 -7.32 0.02 8.06
N VAL A 128 -6.85 -0.62 6.98
CA VAL A 128 -5.42 -0.86 6.73
C VAL A 128 -4.66 0.44 6.52
N MET A 129 -5.12 1.32 5.62
CA MET A 129 -4.42 2.58 5.33
C MET A 129 -4.31 3.48 6.57
N GLU A 130 -5.32 3.51 7.44
CA GLU A 130 -5.27 4.19 8.74
C GLU A 130 -4.26 3.54 9.68
N LYS A 131 -4.33 2.21 9.81
CA LYS A 131 -3.42 1.42 10.66
C LYS A 131 -1.96 1.64 10.27
N ILE A 132 -1.68 1.68 8.97
CA ILE A 132 -0.37 1.95 8.43
C ILE A 132 -0.13 3.43 8.13
N SER A 133 -0.95 4.36 8.64
CA SER A 133 -0.84 5.82 8.49
C SER A 133 -0.37 6.29 7.11
N LEU A 134 -0.98 5.75 6.06
CA LEU A 134 -0.61 6.05 4.67
C LEU A 134 -1.11 7.42 4.21
N TYR A 135 -2.08 7.99 4.93
CA TYR A 135 -2.62 9.32 4.72
C TYR A 135 -3.03 9.95 6.08
N PRO A 136 -3.22 11.27 6.16
CA PRO A 136 -3.53 11.97 7.41
C PRO A 136 -4.95 11.66 7.88
N SER A 137 -5.14 11.56 9.18
CA SER A 137 -6.46 11.35 9.78
C SER A 137 -7.46 12.45 9.44
N ASN A 138 -7.02 13.65 9.01
CA ASN A 138 -7.82 14.75 8.49
C ASN A 138 -7.25 15.27 7.15
N ILE A 139 -8.08 15.39 6.12
CA ILE A 139 -7.66 15.94 4.81
C ILE A 139 -7.40 17.45 4.89
N CYS A 140 -8.06 18.17 5.82
CA CYS A 140 -7.87 19.61 6.00
C CYS A 140 -6.44 20.02 6.39
N ASP A 141 -5.62 19.08 6.88
CA ASP A 141 -4.23 19.36 7.27
C ASP A 141 -3.25 19.28 6.08
N ALA A 142 -3.73 18.98 4.87
CA ALA A 142 -2.92 18.84 3.67
C ALA A 142 -2.73 20.14 2.86
N THR A 143 -3.13 21.30 3.42
CA THR A 143 -2.94 22.64 2.81
C THR A 143 -1.64 23.30 3.23
#